data_AF-A0A0Q6CNH7-F1
#
_entry.id   AF-A0A0Q6CNH7-F1
#
_cell.length_a   1.000
_cell.length_b   1.000
_cell.length_c   1.000
_cell.angle_alpha   90.00
_cell.angle_beta   90.00
_cell.angle_gamma   90.00
#
_symmetry.space_group_name_H-M   'P 1'
#
loop_
_entity.id
_entity.type
_entity.pdbx_description
1 polymer ?
#
loop_
_entity_poly.entity_id
_entity_poly.type
_entity_poly.pdbx_seq_one_letter_code
_entity_poly.pdbx_strand_id
1 'polypeptide(L)'
;MSFVVSVETTVAGGITLPPDRYAGTVEWKETLTRSGFERSKKRYRVELSREDLLRWGGQADPDGSSCLIDITAEVASGEIGVL
;
A
#
# COMPACT_ATOMS: atom_id res chain seq x y z
N MET A 1 -3.65 4.29 -11.09
CA MET A 1 -2.18 4.34 -11.29
C MET A 1 -1.59 3.22 -10.47
N SER A 2 -0.73 2.40 -11.05
CA SER A 2 0.07 1.41 -10.32
C SER A 2 1.51 1.93 -10.18
N PHE A 3 2.20 1.52 -9.12
CA PHE A 3 3.61 1.80 -8.87
C PHE A 3 4.30 0.52 -8.39
N VAL A 4 5.64 0.50 -8.42
CA VAL A 4 6.41 -0.59 -7.85
C VAL A 4 7.18 -0.09 -6.64
N VAL A 5 7.19 -0.88 -5.57
CA VAL A 5 7.99 -0.61 -4.37
C VAL A 5 9.47 -0.81 -4.73
N SER A 6 10.27 0.25 -4.76
CA SER A 6 11.66 0.20 -5.29
C SER A 6 12.73 -0.02 -4.21
N VAL A 7 12.32 -0.02 -2.94
CA VAL A 7 13.21 -0.16 -1.77
C VAL A 7 12.64 -1.18 -0.81
N GLU A 8 13.49 -1.86 -0.05
CA GLU A 8 13.04 -2.70 1.05
C GLU A 8 12.33 -1.83 2.09
N THR A 9 11.12 -2.23 2.50
CA THR A 9 10.32 -1.42 3.42
C THR A 9 9.59 -2.26 4.44
N THR A 10 9.49 -1.76 5.66
CA THR A 10 8.67 -2.37 6.71
C THR A 10 7.32 -1.66 6.76
N VAL A 11 6.24 -2.41 6.64
CA VAL A 11 4.86 -1.90 6.64
C VAL A 11 4.03 -2.59 7.72
N ALA A 12 2.91 -1.97 8.11
CA ALA A 12 1.96 -2.54 9.07
C ALA A 12 2.59 -3.04 10.39
N GLY A 13 3.62 -2.35 10.89
CA GLY A 13 4.24 -2.63 12.19
C GLY A 13 5.16 -3.85 12.25
N GLY A 14 5.54 -4.45 11.10
CA GLY A 14 6.53 -5.54 11.09
C GLY A 14 6.70 -6.33 9.79
N ILE A 15 5.98 -5.99 8.72
CA ILE A 15 6.03 -6.74 7.46
C ILE A 15 7.12 -6.16 6.57
N THR A 16 8.23 -6.88 6.38
CA THR A 16 9.32 -6.43 5.50
C THR A 16 9.06 -6.87 4.06
N LEU A 17 8.84 -5.90 3.18
CA LEU A 17 8.60 -6.11 1.75
C LEU A 17 9.90 -5.90 0.95
N PRO A 18 10.37 -6.89 0.18
CA PRO A 18 11.50 -6.72 -0.73
C PRO A 18 11.20 -5.71 -1.87
N PRO A 19 12.25 -5.03 -2.37
CA PRO A 19 12.15 -4.14 -3.52
C PRO A 19 11.78 -4.90 -4.80
N ASP A 20 11.16 -4.18 -5.73
CA ASP A 20 10.78 -4.55 -7.09
C ASP A 20 9.87 -5.78 -7.21
N ARG A 21 9.30 -6.25 -6.10
CA ARG A 21 8.51 -7.47 -6.05
C ARG A 21 7.00 -7.23 -5.96
N TYR A 22 6.60 -6.07 -5.41
CA TYR A 22 5.20 -5.76 -5.16
C TYR A 22 4.77 -4.51 -5.91
N ALA A 23 3.67 -4.66 -6.66
CA ALA A 23 2.99 -3.56 -7.30
C ALA A 23 1.95 -2.97 -6.34
N GLY A 24 2.07 -1.67 -6.07
CA GLY A 24 1.07 -0.92 -5.35
C GLY A 24 0.07 -0.24 -6.28
N THR A 25 -1.12 0.04 -5.76
CA THR A 25 -2.13 0.87 -6.39
C THR A 25 -2.23 2.21 -5.69
N VAL A 26 -2.33 3.26 -6.50
CA VAL A 26 -2.64 4.61 -6.03
C VAL A 26 -4.12 4.86 -6.25
N GLU A 27 -4.82 5.15 -5.16
CA GLU A 27 -6.22 5.57 -5.17
C GLU A 27 -6.34 7.03 -4.75
N TRP A 28 -7.11 7.80 -5.50
CA TRP A 28 -7.45 9.17 -5.12
C TRP A 28 -8.78 9.15 -4.38
N LYS A 29 -8.78 9.68 -3.15
CA LYS A 29 -10.03 9.98 -2.47
C LYS A 29 -10.60 11.26 -3.05
N GLU A 30 -11.60 11.10 -3.90
CA GLU A 30 -12.40 12.19 -4.42
C GLU A 30 -13.56 12.45 -3.45
N THR A 31 -13.59 13.65 -2.90
CA THR A 31 -14.69 14.09 -2.03
C THR A 31 -15.61 14.97 -2.86
N LEU A 32 -16.89 14.60 -2.94
CA LEU A 32 -17.89 15.45 -3.58
C LEU A 32 -18.18 16.64 -2.65
N THR A 33 -17.84 17.85 -3.10
CA THR A 33 -18.13 19.10 -2.41
C THR A 33 -19.23 19.87 -3.14
N ARG A 34 -19.76 20.92 -2.51
CA ARG A 34 -20.79 21.80 -3.11
C ARG A 34 -20.34 22.49 -4.40
N SER A 35 -19.04 22.55 -4.66
CA SER A 35 -18.43 23.21 -5.83
C SER A 35 -17.85 22.22 -6.86
N GLY A 36 -18.05 20.90 -6.66
CA GLY A 36 -17.56 19.86 -7.56
C GLY A 36 -16.75 18.77 -6.86
N PHE A 37 -16.02 17.97 -7.63
CA PHE A 37 -15.13 16.94 -7.11
C PHE A 37 -13.81 17.56 -6.64
N GLU A 38 -13.51 17.41 -5.35
CA GLU A 38 -12.22 17.79 -4.79
C GLU A 38 -11.35 16.53 -4.63
N ARG A 39 -10.16 16.53 -5.23
CA ARG A 39 -9.15 15.48 -5.02
C ARG A 39 -8.37 15.79 -3.75
N SER A 40 -8.82 15.23 -2.61
CA SER A 40 -8.30 15.64 -1.31
C SER A 40 -7.16 14.76 -0.77
N LYS A 41 -7.08 13.45 -1.11
CA LYS A 41 -6.03 12.58 -0.54
C LYS A 41 -5.61 11.44 -1.47
N LYS A 42 -4.31 11.29 -1.68
CA LYS A 42 -3.69 10.16 -2.38
C LYS A 42 -3.45 9.04 -1.37
N ARG A 43 -4.06 7.87 -1.59
CA ARG A 43 -3.84 6.65 -0.81
C ARG A 43 -2.97 5.70 -1.61
N TYR A 44 -1.93 5.19 -0.99
CA TYR A 44 -1.04 4.20 -1.56
C TYR A 44 -1.32 2.88 -0.89
N ARG A 45 -1.60 1.84 -1.69
CA ARG A 45 -1.90 0.51 -1.18
C ARG A 45 -1.05 -0.52 -1.89
N VAL A 46 -0.64 -1.55 -1.17
CA VAL A 46 0.01 -2.72 -1.77
C VAL A 46 -0.88 -3.91 -1.52
N GLU A 47 -1.13 -4.68 -2.57
CA GLU A 47 -1.79 -5.97 -2.44
C GLU A 47 -0.73 -7.05 -2.20
N LEU A 48 -0.91 -7.78 -1.11
CA LEU A 48 -0.07 -8.94 -0.77
C LEU A 48 -0.93 -10.18 -0.79
N SER A 49 -0.43 -11.25 -1.39
CA SER A 49 -1.01 -12.57 -1.24
C SER A 49 -0.87 -13.05 0.21
N ARG A 50 -1.82 -13.84 0.69
CA ARG A 50 -1.77 -14.42 2.04
C ARG A 50 -0.45 -15.13 2.34
N GLU A 51 0.11 -15.86 1.37
CA GLU A 51 1.38 -16.57 1.52
C GLU A 51 2.55 -15.63 1.81
N ASP A 52 2.66 -14.53 1.07
CA ASP A 52 3.70 -13.54 1.28
C ASP A 52 3.48 -12.77 2.59
N LEU A 53 2.23 -12.45 2.92
CA LEU A 53 1.92 -11.79 4.18
C LEU A 53 2.37 -12.64 5.38
N LEU A 54 2.07 -13.94 5.38
CA LEU A 54 2.54 -14.88 6.41
C LEU A 54 4.07 -15.04 6.38
N ARG A 55 4.67 -15.08 5.19
CA ARG A 55 6.13 -15.22 5.00
C ARG A 55 6.91 -14.05 5.60
N TRP A 56 6.37 -12.84 5.50
CA TRP A 56 7.02 -11.62 5.97
C TRP A 56 6.54 -11.18 7.35
N GLY A 57 5.82 -12.03 8.09
CA GLY A 57 5.45 -11.82 9.48
C GLY A 57 4.18 -11.01 9.70
N GLY A 58 3.36 -10.80 8.67
CA GLY A 58 2.06 -10.16 8.77
C GLY A 58 0.94 -11.10 9.18
N GLN A 59 -0.15 -10.51 9.65
CA GLN A 59 -1.34 -11.25 10.10
C GLN A 59 -2.43 -11.19 9.04
N ALA A 60 -2.71 -12.34 8.41
CA ALA A 60 -3.72 -12.43 7.35
C ALA A 60 -5.11 -12.53 7.96
N ASP A 61 -6.07 -11.83 7.36
CA ASP A 61 -7.49 -12.01 7.68
C ASP A 61 -7.89 -13.46 7.31
N PRO A 62 -8.61 -14.19 8.18
CA PRO A 62 -8.91 -15.60 7.98
C PRO A 62 -9.70 -15.89 6.69
N ASP A 63 -10.47 -14.91 6.19
CA ASP A 63 -11.35 -15.00 5.02
C ASP A 63 -10.75 -14.45 3.71
N GLY A 64 -9.55 -13.84 3.75
CA GLY A 64 -8.96 -13.15 2.60
C GLY A 64 -7.90 -13.96 1.84
N SER A 65 -8.02 -14.04 0.51
CA SER A 65 -6.95 -14.54 -0.38
C SER A 65 -5.80 -13.54 -0.55
N SER A 66 -6.11 -12.25 -0.46
CA SER A 66 -5.18 -11.13 -0.51
C SER A 66 -5.47 -10.13 0.60
N CYS A 67 -4.43 -9.43 1.04
CA CYS A 67 -4.49 -8.37 2.02
C CYS A 67 -4.02 -7.06 1.38
N LEU A 68 -4.82 -6.01 1.55
CA LEU A 68 -4.50 -4.66 1.09
C LEU A 68 -3.91 -3.88 2.25
N ILE A 69 -2.63 -3.53 2.15
CA ILE A 69 -1.93 -2.71 3.15
C ILE A 69 -1.90 -1.28 2.67
N ASP A 70 -2.39 -0.35 3.49
CA ASP A 70 -2.22 1.09 3.26
C ASP A 70 -0.81 1.49 3.69
N ILE A 71 -0.03 1.99 2.73
CA ILE A 71 1.36 2.42 2.91
C ILE A 71 1.51 3.93 2.68
N THR A 72 0.41 4.68 2.83
CA THR A 72 0.39 6.11 2.50
C THR A 72 1.34 6.91 3.38
N ALA A 73 1.51 6.51 4.64
CA ALA A 73 2.38 7.22 5.57
C ALA A 73 3.86 7.02 5.21
N GLU A 74 4.23 5.80 4.84
CA GLU A 74 5.57 5.36 4.49
C GLU A 74 6.02 5.92 3.13
N VAL A 75 5.10 6.04 2.17
CA VAL A 75 5.38 6.77 0.91
C VAL A 75 5.52 8.28 1.19
N ALA A 76 4.72 8.84 2.10
CA ALA A 76 4.78 10.27 2.44
C ALA A 76 6.03 10.63 3.25
N SER A 77 6.57 9.72 4.07
CA SER A 77 7.83 9.90 4.81
C SER A 77 9.07 9.71 3.94
N GLY A 78 8.91 9.13 2.74
CA GLY A 78 10.01 8.79 1.84
C GLY A 78 10.71 7.47 2.19
N GLU A 79 10.18 6.72 3.16
CA GLU A 79 10.64 5.36 3.49
C GLU A 79 10.35 4.39 2.34
N ILE A 80 9.30 4.67 1.55
CA ILE A 80 8.99 3.91 0.34
C ILE A 80 9.24 4.75 -0.91
N GLY A 81 10.26 4.33 -1.65
CA GLY A 81 10.46 4.72 -3.05
C GLY A 81 9.39 4.07 -3.93
N VAL A 82 8.70 4.91 -4.69
CA VAL A 82 7.77 4.48 -5.75
C VAL A 82 8.40 4.83 -7.10
N LEU A 83 8.59 3.84 -7.96
CA LEU A 83 9.04 3.99 -9.35
C LEU A 83 7.88 4.40 -10.26
#